data_AF-A0A6B3H5U0-F1
#
_entry.id   AF-A0A6B3H5U0-F1
#
_cell.length_a   1.000
_cell.length_b   1.000
_cell.length_c   1.000
_cell.angle_alpha   90.00
_cell.angle_beta   90.00
_cell.angle_gamma   90.00
#
_symmetry.space_group_name_H-M   'P 1'
#
loop_
_entity.id
_entity.type
_entity.pdbx_description
1 polymer ?
#
loop_
_entity_poly.entity_id
_entity_poly.type
_entity_poly.pdbx_seq_one_letter_code
_entity_poly.pdbx_strand_id
1 'polypeptide(L)'
;INFGSHTEATVEKSVDSLRHSLRRAREIGALGVVVHTGSATGGRPRAEALAQVREYMRPLLDELTHDDDPYLLLESTAGQGSSLCSRTWDFGPYFEALDSHPKLGICLDTCHIYAAGHDLTGPSGMRQTLDLLV
;
A
#
# COMPACT_ATOMS: atom_id res chain seq x y z
N ILE A 1 -3.71 -8.17 5.78
CA ILE A 1 -4.43 -7.62 4.61
C ILE A 1 -3.62 -7.94 3.36
N ASN A 2 -4.20 -8.61 2.37
CA ASN A 2 -3.57 -8.86 1.06
C ASN A 2 -4.62 -8.88 -0.05
N PHE A 3 -4.81 -7.73 -0.71
CA PHE A 3 -5.71 -7.59 -1.85
C PHE A 3 -5.18 -8.23 -3.13
N GLY A 4 -3.88 -8.54 -3.22
CA GLY A 4 -3.28 -9.28 -4.34
C GLY A 4 -3.42 -10.81 -4.24
N SER A 5 -4.08 -11.31 -3.20
CA SER A 5 -4.19 -12.75 -2.95
C SER A 5 -4.97 -13.48 -4.05
N HIS A 6 -4.49 -14.64 -4.50
CA HIS A 6 -5.22 -15.53 -5.43
C HIS A 6 -6.44 -16.22 -4.81
N THR A 7 -6.60 -16.16 -3.49
CA THR A 7 -7.73 -16.77 -2.78
C THR A 7 -8.77 -15.72 -2.42
N GLU A 8 -9.99 -15.89 -2.91
CA GLU A 8 -11.15 -15.02 -2.63
C GLU A 8 -11.36 -14.78 -1.12
N ALA A 9 -11.35 -15.85 -0.33
CA ALA A 9 -11.51 -15.75 1.13
C ALA A 9 -10.48 -14.85 1.83
N THR A 10 -9.27 -14.69 1.27
CA THR A 10 -8.26 -13.77 1.81
C THR A 10 -8.54 -12.33 1.38
N VAL A 11 -9.04 -12.14 0.16
CA VAL A 11 -9.43 -10.82 -0.36
C VAL A 11 -10.62 -10.28 0.44
N GLU A 12 -11.67 -11.08 0.64
CA GLU A 12 -12.84 -10.70 1.43
C GLU A 12 -12.47 -10.31 2.86
N LYS A 13 -11.67 -11.13 3.55
CA LYS A 13 -11.18 -10.79 4.90
C LYS A 13 -10.29 -9.56 4.91
N SER A 14 -9.60 -9.26 3.81
CA SER A 14 -8.78 -8.06 3.68
C SER A 14 -9.65 -6.80 3.53
N VAL A 15 -10.75 -6.90 2.78
CA VAL A 15 -11.78 -5.85 2.69
C VAL A 15 -12.36 -5.57 4.07
N ASP A 16 -12.83 -6.60 4.78
CA ASP A 16 -13.42 -6.46 6.11
C ASP A 16 -12.43 -5.85 7.12
N SER A 17 -11.20 -6.37 7.11
CA SER A 17 -10.15 -5.88 8.00
C SER A 17 -9.77 -4.42 7.71
N LEU A 18 -9.64 -4.02 6.44
CA LEU A 18 -9.28 -2.64 6.10
C LEU A 18 -10.43 -1.68 6.44
N ARG A 19 -11.67 -2.01 6.06
CA ARG A 19 -12.86 -1.19 6.38
C ARG A 19 -12.99 -1.00 7.89
N HIS A 20 -12.82 -2.08 8.66
CA HIS A 20 -12.82 -1.99 10.13
C HIS A 20 -11.73 -1.05 10.65
N SER A 21 -10.50 -1.18 10.16
CA SER A 21 -9.37 -0.34 10.58
C SER A 21 -9.59 1.13 10.25
N LEU A 22 -10.05 1.47 9.05
CA LEU A 22 -10.35 2.85 8.63
C LEU A 22 -11.44 3.48 9.51
N ARG A 23 -12.51 2.74 9.78
CA ARG A 23 -13.58 3.19 10.68
C ARG A 23 -13.07 3.43 12.10
N ARG A 24 -12.32 2.48 12.66
CA ARG A 24 -11.76 2.59 14.02
C ARG A 24 -10.74 3.72 14.12
N ALA A 25 -9.93 3.94 13.09
CA ALA A 25 -8.95 5.01 13.04
C ALA A 25 -9.62 6.39 13.14
N ARG A 26 -10.69 6.64 12.38
CA ARG A 26 -11.51 7.86 12.55
C ARG A 26 -12.07 7.98 13.97
N GLU A 27 -12.68 6.91 14.50
CA GLU A 27 -13.31 6.92 15.84
C GLU A 27 -12.31 7.28 16.97
N ILE A 28 -11.02 7.01 16.80
CA ILE A 28 -9.98 7.36 17.77
C ILE A 28 -9.19 8.61 17.39
N GLY A 29 -9.52 9.27 16.28
CA GLY A 29 -8.80 10.45 15.77
C GLY A 29 -7.40 10.15 15.23
N ALA A 30 -7.15 8.93 14.76
CA ALA A 30 -5.88 8.58 14.13
C ALA A 30 -5.74 9.26 12.76
N LEU A 31 -4.54 9.76 12.45
CA LEU A 31 -4.28 10.44 11.18
C LEU A 31 -4.16 9.48 9.99
N GLY A 32 -3.87 8.20 10.23
CA GLY A 32 -3.67 7.23 9.17
C GLY A 32 -3.75 5.78 9.61
N VAL A 33 -4.07 4.92 8.66
CA VAL A 33 -3.97 3.46 8.75
C VAL A 33 -2.85 3.00 7.85
N VAL A 34 -1.83 2.35 8.42
CA VAL A 34 -0.71 1.79 7.66
C VAL A 34 -1.04 0.36 7.28
N VAL A 35 -0.83 0.02 6.01
CA VAL A 35 -0.91 -1.36 5.52
C VAL A 35 0.26 -1.68 4.60
N HIS A 36 0.81 -2.88 4.73
CA HIS A 36 1.67 -3.41 3.69
C HIS A 36 0.87 -3.53 2.38
N THR A 37 1.51 -3.21 1.26
CA THR A 37 0.90 -3.23 -0.08
C THR A 37 0.41 -4.59 -0.57
N GLY A 38 0.81 -5.68 0.11
CA GLY A 38 0.42 -7.05 -0.23
C GLY A 38 1.32 -7.70 -1.28
N SER A 39 0.87 -8.84 -1.82
CA SER A 39 1.63 -9.65 -2.77
C SER A 39 0.72 -10.36 -3.77
N ALA A 40 1.19 -10.48 -5.02
CA ALA A 40 0.56 -11.25 -6.09
C ALA A 40 0.79 -12.76 -5.87
N THR A 41 0.03 -13.36 -4.96
CA THR A 41 0.21 -14.79 -4.64
C THR A 41 -0.36 -15.69 -5.74
N GLY A 42 -0.01 -16.98 -5.71
CA GLY A 42 -0.53 -17.97 -6.67
C GLY A 42 0.13 -17.93 -8.06
N GLY A 43 1.27 -17.24 -8.22
CA GLY A 43 2.00 -17.17 -9.49
C GLY A 43 1.36 -16.29 -10.56
N ARG A 44 0.40 -15.44 -10.17
CA ARG A 44 -0.32 -14.55 -11.08
C ARG A 44 0.53 -13.32 -11.45
N PRO A 45 0.34 -12.72 -12.64
CA PRO A 45 1.03 -11.50 -13.02
C PRO A 45 0.77 -10.35 -12.05
N ARG A 46 1.78 -9.53 -11.77
CA ARG A 46 1.67 -8.34 -10.90
C ARG A 46 0.54 -7.40 -11.36
N ALA A 47 0.36 -7.23 -12.66
CA ALA A 47 -0.69 -6.38 -13.23
C ALA A 47 -2.11 -6.88 -12.87
N GLU A 48 -2.34 -8.19 -12.86
CA GLU A 48 -3.63 -8.77 -12.45
C GLU A 48 -3.91 -8.50 -10.97
N ALA A 49 -2.90 -8.67 -10.12
CA ALA A 49 -3.01 -8.37 -8.70
C ALA A 49 -3.25 -6.87 -8.43
N LEU A 50 -2.67 -5.96 -9.20
CA LEU A 50 -2.94 -4.52 -9.11
C LEU A 50 -4.36 -4.16 -9.58
N ALA A 51 -4.86 -4.81 -10.63
CA ALA A 51 -6.25 -4.65 -11.06
C ALA A 51 -7.22 -5.11 -9.96
N GLN A 52 -6.90 -6.23 -9.27
CA GLN A 52 -7.66 -6.72 -8.12
C GLN A 52 -7.58 -5.75 -6.92
N VAL A 53 -6.40 -5.19 -6.64
CA VAL A 53 -6.25 -4.12 -5.64
C VAL A 53 -7.22 -2.98 -5.93
N ARG A 54 -7.27 -2.49 -7.17
CA ARG A 54 -8.22 -1.45 -7.57
C ARG A 54 -9.66 -1.85 -7.28
N GLU A 55 -10.07 -3.03 -7.73
CA GLU A 55 -11.45 -3.53 -7.61
C GLU A 55 -11.95 -3.51 -6.15
N TYR A 56 -11.11 -3.91 -5.20
CA TYR A 56 -11.52 -4.09 -3.81
C TYR A 56 -11.12 -2.96 -2.87
N MET A 57 -10.00 -2.26 -3.12
CA MET A 57 -9.50 -1.21 -2.24
C MET A 57 -10.05 0.17 -2.61
N ARG A 58 -10.30 0.45 -3.90
CA ARG A 58 -10.81 1.77 -4.31
C ARG A 58 -12.19 2.08 -3.69
N PRO A 59 -13.17 1.16 -3.69
CA PRO A 59 -14.46 1.44 -3.02
C PRO A 59 -14.30 1.78 -1.54
N LEU A 60 -13.33 1.19 -0.85
CA LEU A 60 -13.06 1.49 0.57
C LEU A 60 -12.47 2.88 0.77
N LEU A 61 -11.70 3.38 -0.20
CA LEU A 61 -11.23 4.76 -0.20
C LEU A 61 -12.36 5.74 -0.49
N ASP A 62 -13.27 5.40 -1.40
CA ASP A 62 -14.43 6.23 -1.73
C ASP A 62 -15.43 6.33 -0.55
N GLU A 63 -15.40 5.41 0.42
CA GLU A 63 -16.13 5.49 1.69
C GLU A 63 -15.60 6.60 2.63
N LEU A 64 -14.40 7.15 2.38
CA LEU A 64 -13.73 8.17 3.21
C LEU A 64 -14.17 9.59 2.85
N THR A 65 -15.42 9.93 3.16
CA THR A 65 -16.07 11.18 2.79
C THR A 65 -16.06 12.27 3.87
N HIS A 66 -15.43 12.05 5.02
CA HIS A 66 -15.43 12.96 6.16
C HIS A 66 -14.07 13.65 6.31
N ASP A 67 -14.07 14.88 6.81
CA ASP A 67 -12.84 15.65 7.01
C ASP A 67 -11.88 14.96 7.99
N ASP A 68 -12.43 14.28 8.99
CA ASP A 68 -11.71 13.52 10.02
C ASP A 68 -11.36 12.07 9.61
N ASP A 69 -11.66 11.66 8.37
CA ASP A 69 -11.26 10.34 7.88
C ASP A 69 -9.72 10.22 7.77
N PRO A 70 -9.14 9.08 8.20
CA PRO A 70 -7.71 8.85 8.17
C PRO A 70 -7.17 8.71 6.75
N TYR A 71 -5.87 8.93 6.58
CA TYR A 71 -5.17 8.49 5.36
C TYR A 71 -5.03 6.97 5.34
N LEU A 72 -5.07 6.37 4.15
CA LEU A 72 -4.53 5.04 3.91
C LEU A 72 -3.06 5.18 3.50
N LEU A 73 -2.16 4.68 4.33
CA LEU A 73 -0.72 4.76 4.09
C LEU A 73 -0.19 3.41 3.60
N LEU A 74 0.27 3.38 2.36
CA LEU A 74 0.85 2.21 1.73
C LEU A 74 2.29 2.04 2.18
N GLU A 75 2.59 0.94 2.85
CA GLU A 75 3.93 0.62 3.33
C GLU A 75 4.73 -0.20 2.32
N SER A 76 5.96 0.24 2.04
CA SER A 76 6.95 -0.55 1.29
C SER A 76 7.30 -1.82 2.04
N THR A 77 7.54 -2.93 1.33
CA THR A 77 7.98 -4.20 1.94
C THR A 77 9.39 -4.58 1.51
N ALA A 78 10.02 -5.53 2.22
CA ALA A 78 11.39 -5.97 1.96
C ALA A 78 11.62 -6.76 0.65
N GLY A 79 10.61 -6.93 -0.22
CA GLY A 79 10.80 -7.61 -1.52
C GLY A 79 10.76 -9.13 -1.51
N GLN A 80 10.29 -9.75 -0.41
CA GLN A 80 10.15 -11.20 -0.36
C GLN A 80 8.96 -11.70 -1.21
N GLY A 81 9.15 -12.83 -1.89
CA GLY A 81 8.10 -13.47 -2.69
C GLY A 81 7.66 -12.60 -3.87
N SER A 82 6.36 -12.39 -4.00
CA SER A 82 5.73 -11.64 -5.10
C SER A 82 5.11 -10.33 -4.61
N SER A 83 5.84 -9.55 -3.81
CA SER A 83 5.34 -8.28 -3.28
C SER A 83 4.90 -7.31 -4.39
N LEU A 84 3.84 -6.55 -4.11
CA LEU A 84 3.34 -5.53 -5.01
C LEU A 84 4.14 -4.22 -4.95
N CYS A 85 4.76 -3.91 -3.80
CA CYS A 85 5.56 -2.70 -3.62
C CYS A 85 6.73 -2.95 -2.66
N SER A 86 7.94 -2.86 -3.19
CA SER A 86 9.17 -3.04 -2.41
C SER A 86 10.19 -1.95 -2.68
N ARG A 87 10.20 -1.43 -3.90
CA ARG A 87 11.03 -0.30 -4.32
C ARG A 87 10.18 0.96 -4.50
N THR A 88 10.80 2.12 -4.44
CA THR A 88 10.10 3.42 -4.56
C THR A 88 9.31 3.55 -5.85
N TRP A 89 9.86 3.10 -6.97
CA TRP A 89 9.18 3.12 -8.27
C TRP A 89 7.97 2.18 -8.36
N ASP A 90 7.79 1.24 -7.42
CA ASP A 90 6.61 0.38 -7.41
C ASP A 90 5.35 1.13 -6.95
N PHE A 91 5.52 2.25 -6.22
CA PHE A 91 4.40 3.07 -5.74
C PHE A 91 3.66 3.76 -6.88
N GLY A 92 4.34 4.19 -7.95
CA GLY A 92 3.71 4.85 -9.10
C GLY A 92 2.53 4.05 -9.67
N PRO A 93 2.76 2.81 -10.16
CA PRO A 93 1.69 1.93 -10.65
C PRO A 93 0.62 1.59 -9.61
N TYR A 94 0.97 1.56 -8.31
CA TYR A 94 0.00 1.29 -7.24
C TYR A 94 -0.92 2.50 -7.00
N PHE A 95 -0.36 3.71 -7.01
CA PHE A 95 -1.12 4.96 -6.93
C PHE A 95 -2.00 5.15 -8.16
N GLU A 96 -1.48 4.88 -9.36
CA GLU A 96 -2.25 4.88 -10.61
C GLU A 96 -3.43 3.91 -10.53
N ALA A 97 -3.22 2.68 -10.03
CA ALA A 97 -4.30 1.70 -9.85
C ALA A 97 -5.42 2.20 -8.93
N LEU A 98 -5.14 3.13 -8.02
CA LEU A 98 -6.11 3.73 -7.10
C LEU A 98 -6.56 5.13 -7.54
N ASP A 99 -6.27 5.51 -8.78
CA ASP A 99 -6.48 6.84 -9.38
C ASP A 99 -5.98 8.00 -8.48
N SER A 100 -4.83 7.79 -7.81
CA SER A 100 -4.19 8.78 -6.93
C SER A 100 -5.14 9.41 -5.91
N HIS A 101 -5.98 8.59 -5.28
CA HIS A 101 -7.02 9.03 -4.35
C HIS A 101 -6.47 10.01 -3.29
N PRO A 102 -7.17 11.11 -2.95
CA PRO A 102 -6.65 12.17 -2.07
C PRO A 102 -6.38 11.74 -0.63
N LYS A 103 -6.98 10.63 -0.18
CA LYS A 103 -6.70 10.01 1.14
C LYS A 103 -5.62 8.91 1.08
N LEU A 104 -4.94 8.75 -0.05
CA LEU A 104 -3.84 7.79 -0.20
C LEU A 104 -2.49 8.46 0.12
N GLY A 105 -1.62 7.77 0.84
CA GLY A 105 -0.27 8.22 1.13
C GLY A 105 0.72 7.07 1.21
N ILE A 106 1.98 7.40 1.50
CA ILE A 106 3.09 6.44 1.57
C ILE A 106 3.61 6.38 3.02
N CYS A 107 3.80 5.17 3.52
CA CYS A 107 4.65 4.90 4.67
C CYS A 107 5.96 4.27 4.15
N LEU A 108 7.05 5.02 4.15
CA LEU A 108 8.33 4.50 3.66
C LEU A 108 9.12 3.89 4.83
N ASP A 109 9.12 2.57 4.92
CA ASP A 109 9.94 1.86 5.91
C ASP A 109 11.39 1.76 5.40
N THR A 110 12.32 2.37 6.13
CA THR A 110 13.73 2.44 5.74
C THR A 110 14.43 1.09 5.77
N CYS A 111 14.04 0.17 6.65
CA CYS A 111 14.58 -1.19 6.71
C CYS A 111 14.14 -1.98 5.46
N HIS A 112 12.86 -1.88 5.11
CA HIS A 112 12.29 -2.56 3.95
C HIS A 112 12.87 -2.06 2.63
N ILE A 113 12.92 -0.74 2.44
CA ILE A 113 13.45 -0.14 1.22
C ILE A 113 14.94 -0.45 1.05
N TYR A 114 15.69 -0.49 2.16
CA TYR A 114 17.09 -0.91 2.16
C TYR A 114 17.24 -2.38 1.77
N ALA A 115 16.45 -3.27 2.38
CA ALA A 115 16.44 -4.69 2.04
C ALA A 115 16.01 -4.95 0.58
N ALA A 116 15.16 -4.09 0.01
CA ALA A 116 14.73 -4.16 -1.39
C ALA A 116 15.77 -3.62 -2.40
N GLY A 117 16.88 -3.05 -1.91
CA GLY A 117 18.05 -2.66 -2.71
C GLY A 117 18.30 -1.17 -2.85
N HIS A 118 17.65 -0.30 -2.07
CA HIS A 118 18.00 1.12 -2.00
C HIS A 118 19.10 1.34 -0.98
N ASP A 119 20.25 1.87 -1.39
CA ASP A 119 21.33 2.16 -0.44
C ASP A 119 21.03 3.44 0.35
N LEU A 120 20.73 3.27 1.64
CA LEU A 120 20.49 4.36 2.59
C LEU A 120 21.70 4.67 3.47
N THR A 121 22.81 3.95 3.33
CA THR A 121 23.95 4.03 4.26
C THR A 121 24.80 5.28 4.04
N GLY A 122 24.78 5.82 2.82
CA GLY A 122 25.46 7.06 2.47
C GLY A 122 24.69 8.32 2.91
N PRO A 123 25.38 9.46 3.11
CA PRO A 123 24.77 10.72 3.55
C PRO A 123 23.71 11.28 2.58
N SER A 124 23.74 10.88 1.31
CA SER A 124 22.76 11.24 0.29
C SER A 124 21.74 10.14 -0.02
N GLY A 125 21.88 8.93 0.56
CA GLY A 125 21.10 7.76 0.17
C GLY A 125 19.60 7.95 0.36
N MET A 126 19.19 8.52 1.51
CA MET A 126 17.78 8.83 1.75
C MET A 126 17.23 9.87 0.78
N ARG A 127 18.00 10.93 0.46
CA ARG A 127 17.57 11.95 -0.51
C ARG A 127 17.35 11.33 -1.88
N GLN A 128 18.34 10.57 -2.38
CA GLN A 128 18.24 9.89 -3.67
C GLN A 128 17.05 8.92 -3.72
N THR A 129 16.79 8.20 -2.62
CA THR A 129 15.64 7.31 -2.51
C THR A 129 14.32 8.09 -2.60
N LEU A 130 14.21 9.22 -1.90
CA LEU A 130 13.03 10.08 -1.94
C LEU A 130 12.83 10.75 -3.32
N ASP A 131 13.91 11.13 -4.01
CA ASP A 131 13.85 11.72 -5.36
C ASP A 131 13.30 10.74 -6.41
N LEU A 132 13.26 9.43 -6.09
CA LEU A 132 12.65 8.38 -6.91
C LEU A 132 11.16 8.14 -6.58
N LEU A 133 10.64 8.74 -5.51
CA LEU A 133 9.21 8.73 -5.23
C LEU A 133 8.54 9.75 -6.16
N VAL A 134 7.44 9.33 -6.76
CA VAL A 134 6.55 10.14 -7.62
C VAL A 134 6.02 11.37 -6.91
#